data_AF-A0A350YMT0-F1
#
_entry.id   AF-A0A350YMT0-F1
#
_cell.length_a   1.000
_cell.length_b   1.000
_cell.length_c   1.000
_cell.angle_alpha   90.00
_cell.angle_beta   90.00
_cell.angle_gamma   90.00
#
_symmetry.space_group_name_H-M   'P 1'
#
loop_
_entity.id
_entity.type
_entity.pdbx_description
1 polymer ?
#
loop_
_entity_poly.entity_id
_entity_poly.type
_entity_poly.pdbx_seq_one_letter_code
_entity_poly.pdbx_strand_id
1 'polypeptide(L)'
;MSLFLILFCTNAVCEAQRGGRNPERELFGRSLNTKRVKYRESPSVVKAKKKQAANQEKLKKEYAEYVKNERKRALEIQSPEVRERMTANRKEADLKYKEKKKKRTVDGKKAGRKFR
;
A
#
# COMPACT_ATOMS: atom_id res chain seq x y z
N MET A 1 -13.66 -55.42 36.23
CA MET A 1 -14.05 -54.00 36.39
C MET A 1 -13.01 -53.00 35.87
N SER A 2 -11.70 -53.29 35.95
CA SER A 2 -10.63 -52.39 35.47
C SER A 2 -10.58 -52.21 33.94
N LEU A 3 -10.80 -53.27 33.15
CA LEU A 3 -10.75 -53.22 31.68
C LEU A 3 -11.86 -52.37 31.04
N PHE A 4 -13.07 -52.40 31.61
CA PHE A 4 -14.19 -51.56 31.15
C PHE A 4 -13.96 -50.08 31.42
N LEU A 5 -13.35 -49.75 32.56
CA LEU A 5 -12.98 -48.38 32.92
C LEU A 5 -11.95 -47.79 31.95
N ILE A 6 -10.94 -48.59 31.57
CA ILE A 6 -9.93 -48.17 30.60
C ILE A 6 -10.56 -47.90 29.23
N LEU A 7 -11.49 -48.76 28.78
CA LEU A 7 -12.18 -48.60 27.50
C LEU A 7 -13.03 -47.31 27.44
N PHE A 8 -13.69 -46.96 28.55
CA PHE A 8 -14.46 -45.71 28.65
C PHE A 8 -13.56 -44.48 28.67
N CYS A 9 -12.43 -44.53 29.41
CA CYS A 9 -11.47 -43.43 29.44
C CYS A 9 -10.81 -43.17 28.07
N THR A 10 -10.49 -44.21 27.30
CA THR A 10 -9.88 -44.03 25.97
C THR A 10 -10.86 -43.49 24.94
N ASN A 11 -12.15 -43.84 25.03
CA ASN A 11 -13.18 -43.30 24.12
C ASN A 11 -13.45 -41.81 24.40
N ALA A 12 -13.53 -41.41 25.67
CA ALA A 12 -13.75 -40.01 26.06
C ALA A 12 -12.60 -39.08 25.63
N VAL A 13 -11.35 -39.56 25.69
CA VAL A 13 -10.18 -38.79 25.24
C VAL A 13 -10.11 -38.71 23.71
N CYS A 14 -10.49 -39.77 22.99
CA CYS A 14 -10.52 -39.79 21.53
C CYS A 14 -11.59 -38.86 20.91
N GLU A 15 -12.75 -38.70 21.54
CA GLU A 15 -13.76 -37.72 21.09
C GLU A 15 -13.29 -36.28 21.32
N ALA A 16 -12.64 -35.99 22.45
CA ALA A 16 -12.13 -34.64 22.76
C ALA A 16 -10.97 -34.21 21.84
N GLN A 17 -10.24 -35.16 21.25
CA GLN A 17 -9.09 -34.89 20.38
C GLN A 17 -9.42 -34.90 18.87
N ARG A 18 -10.61 -35.39 18.48
CA ARG A 18 -11.11 -35.23 17.11
C ARG A 18 -11.52 -33.79 16.94
N GLY A 19 -10.60 -32.96 16.45
CA GLY A 19 -10.75 -31.54 16.12
C GLY A 19 -12.15 -31.23 15.58
N GLY A 20 -13.04 -30.88 16.50
CA GLY A 20 -14.44 -30.63 16.24
C GLY A 20 -14.54 -29.39 15.38
N ARG A 21 -15.38 -29.47 14.35
CA ARG A 21 -15.77 -28.32 13.54
C ARG A 21 -16.13 -27.18 14.49
N ASN A 22 -15.61 -25.98 14.19
CA ASN A 22 -15.75 -24.78 15.02
C ASN A 22 -17.15 -24.73 15.68
N PRO A 23 -17.28 -24.94 17.00
CA PRO A 23 -18.58 -25.19 17.66
C PRO A 23 -19.51 -23.99 17.51
N GLU A 24 -18.97 -22.79 17.39
CA GLU A 24 -19.72 -21.58 17.04
C GLU A 24 -20.44 -21.70 15.69
N ARG A 25 -19.84 -22.41 14.72
CA ARG A 25 -20.39 -22.59 13.37
C ARG A 25 -21.51 -23.64 13.34
N GLU A 26 -21.56 -24.51 14.35
CA GLU A 26 -22.60 -25.52 14.54
C GLU A 26 -23.77 -24.95 15.35
N LEU A 27 -23.47 -24.13 16.37
CA LEU A 27 -24.45 -23.41 17.18
C LEU A 27 -25.10 -22.21 16.47
N PHE A 28 -24.31 -21.42 15.73
CA PHE A 28 -24.77 -20.17 15.09
C PHE A 28 -24.80 -20.23 13.55
N GLY A 29 -24.47 -21.38 12.96
CA GLY A 29 -24.35 -21.53 11.52
C GLY A 29 -23.16 -20.77 10.90
N ARG A 30 -23.03 -20.80 9.57
CA ARG A 30 -22.10 -19.90 8.86
C ARG A 30 -22.63 -18.47 9.02
N SER A 31 -21.85 -17.56 9.62
CA SER A 31 -22.16 -16.13 9.65
C SER A 31 -22.67 -15.63 8.29
N LEU A 32 -23.95 -15.26 8.25
CA LEU A 32 -24.61 -14.64 7.09
C LEU A 32 -23.99 -13.28 6.73
N ASN A 33 -23.16 -12.72 7.62
CA ASN A 33 -22.56 -11.39 7.52
C ASN A 33 -21.26 -11.35 6.68
N THR A 34 -20.94 -12.44 5.96
CA THR A 34 -19.79 -12.48 5.04
C THR A 34 -20.13 -11.96 3.64
N LYS A 35 -21.41 -11.73 3.33
CA LYS A 35 -21.82 -11.14 2.05
C LYS A 35 -21.59 -9.62 2.09
N ARG A 36 -20.40 -9.17 1.68
CA ARG A 36 -20.20 -7.76 1.31
C ARG A 36 -21.07 -7.46 0.08
N VAL A 37 -22.19 -6.76 0.28
CA VAL A 37 -23.00 -6.25 -0.82
C VAL A 37 -22.15 -5.24 -1.59
N LYS A 38 -21.83 -5.57 -2.84
CA LYS A 38 -21.09 -4.65 -3.73
C LYS A 38 -22.08 -3.61 -4.25
N TYR A 39 -22.14 -2.46 -3.59
CA TYR A 39 -22.90 -1.33 -4.11
C TYR A 39 -22.20 -0.77 -5.34
N ARG A 40 -22.91 -0.75 -6.48
CA ARG A 40 -22.44 -0.09 -7.69
C ARG A 40 -22.82 1.38 -7.59
N GLU A 41 -21.82 2.27 -7.74
CA GLU A 41 -22.07 3.70 -7.80
C GLU A 41 -22.96 4.06 -9.00
N SER A 42 -23.78 5.09 -8.85
CA SER A 42 -24.65 5.55 -9.94
C SER A 42 -23.80 6.04 -11.13
N PRO A 43 -24.25 5.85 -12.38
CA PRO A 43 -23.49 6.26 -13.56
C PRO A 43 -23.13 7.75 -13.59
N SER A 44 -23.98 8.61 -13.00
CA SER A 44 -23.72 10.05 -12.88
C SER A 44 -22.53 10.36 -11.98
N VAL A 45 -22.44 9.71 -10.81
CA VAL A 45 -21.32 9.86 -9.88
C VAL A 45 -20.02 9.37 -10.52
N VAL A 46 -20.05 8.24 -11.22
CA VAL A 46 -18.87 7.72 -11.93
C VAL A 46 -18.41 8.69 -13.02
N LYS A 47 -19.33 9.26 -13.80
CA LYS A 47 -18.99 10.27 -14.83
C LYS A 47 -18.40 11.54 -14.20
N ALA A 48 -18.96 12.00 -13.09
CA ALA A 48 -18.45 13.17 -12.36
C ALA A 48 -17.02 12.93 -11.85
N LYS A 49 -16.77 11.77 -11.21
CA LYS A 49 -15.42 11.38 -10.76
C LYS A 49 -14.42 11.30 -11.91
N LYS A 50 -14.81 10.73 -13.05
CA LYS A 50 -13.95 10.70 -14.25
C LYS A 50 -13.62 12.10 -14.76
N LYS A 51 -14.60 13.00 -14.82
CA LYS A 51 -14.39 14.40 -15.22
C LYS A 51 -13.45 15.12 -14.24
N GLN A 52 -13.63 14.90 -12.94
CA GLN A 52 -12.74 15.45 -11.91
C GLN A 52 -11.31 14.93 -12.08
N ALA A 53 -11.13 13.63 -12.28
CA ALA A 53 -9.82 13.03 -12.51
C ALA A 53 -9.15 13.59 -13.78
N ALA A 54 -9.88 13.69 -14.89
CA ALA A 54 -9.37 14.27 -16.13
C ALA A 54 -8.95 15.74 -15.95
N ASN A 55 -9.75 16.53 -15.22
CA ASN A 55 -9.40 17.93 -14.92
C ASN A 55 -8.16 18.01 -14.02
N GLN A 56 -8.05 17.15 -13.00
CA GLN A 56 -6.85 17.10 -12.16
C GLN A 56 -5.60 16.70 -12.96
N GLU A 57 -5.73 15.77 -13.91
CA GLU A 57 -4.61 15.40 -14.79
C GLU A 57 -4.19 16.56 -15.69
N LYS A 58 -5.14 17.31 -16.25
CA LYS A 58 -4.85 18.52 -17.03
C LYS A 58 -4.11 19.55 -16.18
N LEU A 59 -4.64 19.87 -14.99
CA LEU A 59 -4.00 20.81 -14.06
C LEU A 59 -2.58 20.37 -13.68
N LYS A 60 -2.36 19.07 -13.46
CA LYS A 60 -1.01 18.53 -13.18
C LYS A 60 -0.06 18.71 -14.36
N LYS A 61 -0.55 18.53 -15.60
CA LYS A 61 0.26 18.74 -16.82
C LYS A 61 0.60 20.21 -17.01
N GLU A 62 -0.39 21.09 -16.94
CA GLU A 62 -0.22 22.55 -17.06
C GLU A 62 0.76 23.07 -16.00
N TYR A 63 0.61 22.64 -14.75
CA TYR A 63 1.54 23.00 -13.69
C TYR A 63 2.96 22.48 -13.94
N ALA A 64 3.10 21.25 -14.42
CA ALA A 64 4.42 20.69 -14.75
C ALA A 64 5.10 21.44 -15.91
N GLU A 65 4.34 21.87 -16.91
CA GLU A 65 4.82 22.71 -18.02
C GLU A 65 5.21 24.10 -17.54
N TYR A 66 4.38 24.74 -16.72
CA TYR A 66 4.67 26.03 -16.09
C TYR A 66 5.99 25.97 -15.30
N VAL A 67 6.14 24.97 -14.42
CA VAL A 67 7.37 24.79 -13.63
C VAL A 67 8.59 24.55 -14.52
N LYS A 68 8.45 23.79 -15.62
CA LYS A 68 9.55 23.59 -16.58
C LYS A 68 9.96 24.90 -17.25
N ASN A 69 8.99 25.69 -17.69
CA ASN A 69 9.24 26.97 -18.36
C ASN A 69 9.89 27.96 -17.39
N GLU A 70 9.39 28.06 -16.16
CA GLU A 70 9.97 28.92 -15.14
C GLU A 70 11.43 28.52 -14.81
N ARG A 71 11.71 27.21 -14.71
CA ARG A 71 13.08 26.70 -14.51
C ARG A 71 14.02 26.99 -15.66
N LYS A 72 13.52 27.04 -16.90
CA LYS A 72 14.30 27.41 -18.09
C LYS A 72 14.58 28.90 -18.09
N ARG A 73 13.54 29.73 -17.92
CA ARG A 73 13.65 31.18 -17.80
C ARG A 73 14.63 31.59 -16.69
N ALA A 74 14.57 30.93 -15.54
CA ALA A 74 15.48 31.16 -14.43
C ALA A 74 16.96 30.86 -14.76
N LEU A 75 17.24 29.96 -15.72
CA LEU A 75 18.60 29.74 -16.22
C LEU A 75 18.98 30.78 -17.29
N GLU A 76 18.05 31.11 -18.19
CA GLU A 76 18.28 32.07 -19.28
C GLU A 76 18.56 33.48 -18.78
N ILE A 77 17.95 33.91 -17.69
CA ILE A 77 18.20 35.23 -17.09
C ILE A 77 19.63 35.36 -16.54
N GLN A 78 20.29 34.25 -16.23
CA GLN A 78 21.59 34.24 -15.55
C GLN A 78 22.77 34.42 -16.52
N SER A 79 23.89 34.92 -15.98
CA SER A 79 25.18 34.97 -16.67
C SER A 79 25.73 33.56 -16.98
N PRO A 80 26.58 33.38 -18.00
CA PRO A 80 27.06 32.04 -18.41
C PRO A 80 27.77 31.27 -17.28
N GLU A 81 28.61 31.93 -16.48
CA GLU A 81 29.29 31.30 -15.34
C GLU A 81 28.30 30.82 -14.26
N VAL A 82 27.23 31.59 -14.01
CA VAL A 82 26.19 31.20 -13.06
C VAL A 82 25.40 30.02 -13.60
N ARG A 83 25.11 29.98 -14.91
CA ARG A 83 24.43 28.84 -15.56
C ARG A 83 25.21 27.56 -15.33
N GLU A 84 26.53 27.59 -15.55
CA GLU A 84 27.39 26.42 -15.34
C GLU A 84 27.32 25.93 -13.88
N ARG A 85 27.50 26.83 -12.91
CA ARG A 85 27.35 26.49 -11.47
C ARG A 85 25.97 25.93 -11.14
N MET A 86 24.90 26.51 -11.68
CA MET A 86 23.54 26.00 -11.46
C MET A 86 23.35 24.60 -12.03
N THR A 87 23.91 24.30 -13.20
CA THR A 87 23.82 22.95 -13.79
C THR A 87 24.64 21.93 -13.01
N ALA A 88 25.84 22.30 -12.54
CA ALA A 88 26.66 21.46 -11.66
C ALA A 88 25.93 21.16 -10.34
N ASN A 89 25.39 22.20 -9.68
CA ASN A 89 24.62 22.05 -8.45
C ASN A 89 23.39 21.16 -8.62
N ARG A 90 22.68 21.26 -9.75
CA ARG A 90 21.55 20.37 -10.07
C ARG A 90 22.00 18.92 -10.20
N LYS A 91 23.10 18.65 -10.91
CA LYS A 91 23.65 17.29 -11.06
C LYS A 91 24.05 16.70 -9.71
N GLU A 92 24.74 17.48 -8.87
CA GLU A 92 25.12 17.03 -7.53
C GLU A 92 23.91 16.74 -6.63
N ALA A 93 22.91 17.61 -6.66
CA ALA A 93 21.68 17.42 -5.90
C ALA A 93 20.94 16.14 -6.31
N ASP A 94 20.88 15.85 -7.62
CA ASP A 94 20.28 14.63 -8.15
C ASP A 94 21.03 13.36 -7.72
N LEU A 95 22.37 13.40 -7.71
CA LEU A 95 23.20 12.31 -7.21
C LEU A 95 22.97 12.08 -5.70
N LYS A 96 23.04 13.14 -4.88
CA LYS A 96 22.76 13.09 -3.44
C LYS A 96 21.36 12.56 -3.15
N TYR A 97 20.36 12.96 -3.94
CA TYR A 97 19.00 12.45 -3.80
C TYR A 97 18.91 10.96 -4.12
N LYS A 98 19.53 10.50 -5.21
CA LYS A 98 19.59 9.07 -5.56
C LYS A 98 20.25 8.24 -4.47
N GLU A 99 21.38 8.71 -3.92
CA GLU A 99 22.07 8.04 -2.82
C GLU A 99 21.21 7.98 -1.56
N LYS A 100 20.58 9.09 -1.16
CA LYS A 100 19.68 9.14 -0.01
C LYS A 100 18.49 8.20 -0.20
N LYS A 101 17.93 8.12 -1.41
CA LYS A 101 16.85 7.20 -1.75
C LYS A 101 17.32 5.74 -1.63
N LYS A 102 18.51 5.39 -2.11
CA LYS A 102 19.10 4.05 -1.95
C LYS A 102 19.28 3.70 -0.47
N LYS A 103 19.86 4.60 0.34
CA LYS A 103 20.03 4.42 1.79
C LYS A 103 18.69 4.16 2.48
N ARG A 104 17.69 5.02 2.26
CA ARG A 104 16.33 4.83 2.80
C ARG A 104 15.70 3.49 2.42
N THR A 105 15.87 3.04 1.18
CA THR A 105 15.35 1.73 0.75
C THR A 105 16.05 0.58 1.49
N VAL A 106 17.37 0.65 1.68
CA VAL A 106 18.13 -0.37 2.42
C VAL A 106 17.73 -0.38 3.90
N ASP A 107 17.64 0.80 4.53
CA ASP A 107 17.26 0.92 5.93
C ASP A 107 15.81 0.45 6.16
N GLY A 108 14.89 0.79 5.26
CA GLY A 108 13.52 0.30 5.27
C GLY A 108 13.44 -1.23 5.14
N LYS A 109 14.27 -1.84 4.29
CA LYS A 109 14.37 -3.31 4.19
C LYS A 109 14.93 -3.93 5.47
N LYS A 110 15.92 -3.31 6.10
CA LYS A 110 16.49 -3.79 7.37
C LYS A 110 15.47 -3.69 8.51
N ALA A 111 14.78 -2.55 8.64
CA ALA A 111 13.72 -2.37 9.63
C ALA A 111 12.57 -3.37 9.41
N GLY A 112 12.12 -3.53 8.16
CA GLY A 112 11.09 -4.50 7.80
C GLY A 112 11.51 -5.97 7.94
N ARG A 113 12.79 -6.28 8.21
CA ARG A 113 13.25 -7.62 8.62
C ARG A 113 13.34 -7.77 10.14
N LYS A 114 13.57 -6.68 10.87
CA LYS A 114 13.69 -6.68 12.34
C LYS A 114 12.35 -6.67 13.06
N PHE A 115 11.35 -5.99 12.49
CA PHE A 115 10.03 -5.76 13.11
C PHE A 115 8.92 -6.55 12.40
N ARG A 116 9.27 -7.63 11.72
CA ARG A 116 8.32 -8.56 11.07
C ARG A 116 8.29 -9.88 11.79
#